data_AF-A0A2R7S7B6-F1
#
_entry.id   AF-A0A2R7S7B6-F1
#
_cell.length_a   1.000
_cell.length_b   1.000
_cell.length_c   1.000
_cell.angle_alpha   90.00
_cell.angle_beta   90.00
_cell.angle_gamma   90.00
#
_symmetry.space_group_name_H-M   'P 1'
#
loop_
_entity.id
_entity.type
_entity.pdbx_description
1 polymer ?
#
loop_
_entity_poly.entity_id
_entity_poly.type
_entity_poly.pdbx_seq_one_letter_code
_entity_poly.pdbx_strand_id
1 'polypeptide(L)'
;FKVDQWRVGVGYNQEIGNSTDFVGRVAYNKFDPKEGLDFNGYSAEAGIRTAFGQHAEVYAMAGYEDYSKKHGINPDGQFYGRLGGQVKLNQNWGINGDIKMDRHGDKEWSVGPRFSW
;
A
#
# COMPACT_ATOMS: atom_id res chain seq x y z
N PHE A 1 -15.16 17.80 -17.12
CA PHE A 1 -13.93 17.99 -16.32
C PHE A 1 -13.11 16.72 -16.42
N LYS A 2 -11.88 16.78 -16.96
CA LYS A 2 -10.98 15.62 -17.07
C LYS A 2 -9.77 15.92 -16.20
N VAL A 3 -9.68 15.20 -15.10
CA VAL A 3 -8.52 15.18 -14.22
C VAL A 3 -7.72 13.95 -14.66
N ASP A 4 -6.55 14.17 -15.25
CA ASP A 4 -5.65 13.07 -15.65
C ASP A 4 -4.75 12.76 -14.45
N GLN A 5 -5.13 11.71 -13.74
CA GLN A 5 -4.38 11.13 -12.64
C GLN A 5 -3.78 9.83 -13.13
N TRP A 6 -2.47 9.68 -13.01
CA TRP A 6 -1.84 8.40 -13.28
C TRP A 6 -0.88 8.01 -12.17
N ARG A 7 -0.93 6.72 -11.83
CA ARG A 7 -0.06 6.07 -10.87
C ARG A 7 0.65 4.93 -11.59
N VAL A 8 1.97 4.94 -11.55
CA VAL A 8 2.77 3.81 -12.00
C VAL A 8 3.56 3.31 -10.82
N GLY A 9 3.41 2.03 -10.51
CA GLY A 9 4.15 1.39 -9.41
C GLY A 9 4.87 0.15 -9.90
N VAL A 10 6.04 -0.07 -9.33
CA VAL A 10 6.80 -1.31 -9.48
C VAL A 10 6.97 -1.95 -8.11
N GLY A 11 6.75 -3.25 -8.05
CA GLY A 11 6.88 -4.05 -6.86
C GLY A 11 7.88 -5.18 -7.09
N TYR A 12 8.65 -5.48 -6.07
CA TYR A 12 9.56 -6.60 -6.01
C TYR A 12 9.24 -7.45 -4.78
N ASN A 13 9.11 -8.75 -5.01
CA ASN A 13 8.79 -9.74 -4.00
C ASN A 13 9.92 -10.77 -4.01
N GLN A 14 10.54 -11.02 -2.86
CA GLN A 14 11.61 -11.99 -2.73
C GLN A 14 11.35 -12.92 -1.56
N GLU A 15 11.25 -14.21 -1.83
CA GLU A 15 11.13 -15.25 -0.81
C GLU A 15 12.40 -15.24 0.07
N ILE A 16 12.23 -15.01 1.37
CA ILE A 16 13.32 -15.04 2.36
C ILE A 16 13.32 -16.36 3.15
N GLY A 17 12.19 -17.07 3.18
CA GLY A 17 12.06 -18.39 3.80
C GLY A 17 10.80 -19.11 3.35
N ASN A 18 10.58 -20.33 3.84
CA ASN A 18 9.50 -21.24 3.41
C ASN A 18 8.08 -20.67 3.42
N SER A 19 7.85 -19.56 4.09
CA SER A 19 6.54 -18.96 4.26
C SER A 19 6.61 -17.44 4.38
N THR A 20 7.75 -16.81 4.12
CA THR A 20 7.94 -15.36 4.30
C THR A 20 8.62 -14.74 3.09
N ASP A 21 7.95 -13.76 2.50
CA ASP A 21 8.41 -12.97 1.37
C ASP A 21 8.74 -11.55 1.84
N PHE A 22 9.90 -11.04 1.46
CA PHE A 22 10.17 -9.61 1.46
C PHE A 22 9.38 -8.97 0.33
N VAL A 23 8.76 -7.83 0.60
CA VAL A 23 8.01 -7.07 -0.38
C VAL A 23 8.49 -5.62 -0.35
N GLY A 24 9.14 -5.19 -1.42
CA GLY A 24 9.48 -3.79 -1.66
C GLY A 24 8.65 -3.27 -2.81
N ARG A 25 8.05 -2.09 -2.69
CA ARG A 25 7.29 -1.45 -3.76
C ARG A 25 7.63 0.01 -3.81
N VAL A 26 7.70 0.57 -5.01
CA VAL A 26 7.79 2.01 -5.20
C VAL A 26 6.77 2.42 -6.23
N ALA A 27 6.07 3.50 -5.99
CA ALA A 27 5.08 4.06 -6.89
C ALA A 27 5.35 5.53 -7.11
N TYR A 28 5.14 5.96 -8.35
CA TYR A 28 5.11 7.35 -8.73
C TYR A 28 3.68 7.74 -9.09
N ASN A 29 3.21 8.79 -8.46
CA ASN A 29 1.89 9.34 -8.66
C ASN A 29 2.05 10.74 -9.24
N LYS A 30 1.53 10.95 -10.45
CA LYS A 30 1.45 12.28 -11.04
C LYS A 30 0.01 12.76 -11.01
N PHE A 31 -0.19 13.94 -10.44
CA PHE A 31 -1.45 14.66 -10.44
C PHE A 31 -1.29 15.93 -11.26
N ASP A 32 -2.07 16.02 -12.34
CA ASP A 32 -2.06 17.15 -13.26
C ASP A 32 -3.41 17.91 -13.17
N PRO A 33 -3.63 18.76 -12.15
CA PRO A 33 -4.70 19.73 -12.17
C PRO A 33 -4.28 20.90 -13.07
N LYS A 34 -5.09 21.23 -14.09
CA LYS A 34 -4.84 22.26 -15.12
C LYS A 34 -4.54 23.70 -14.62
N GLU A 35 -4.45 23.93 -13.31
CA GLU A 35 -4.20 25.24 -12.68
C GLU A 35 -2.78 25.36 -12.09
N GLY A 36 -1.75 24.90 -12.82
CA GLY A 36 -0.34 25.25 -12.53
C GLY A 36 0.25 24.68 -11.25
N LEU A 37 -0.41 23.70 -10.63
CA LEU A 37 0.08 22.99 -9.46
C LEU A 37 0.39 21.54 -9.86
N ASP A 38 1.59 21.29 -10.41
CA ASP A 38 2.09 19.94 -10.57
C ASP A 38 2.34 19.32 -9.19
N PHE A 39 1.52 18.35 -8.80
CA PHE A 39 1.79 17.53 -7.62
C PHE A 39 2.40 16.21 -8.07
N ASN A 40 3.69 16.05 -7.81
CA ASN A 40 4.40 14.81 -8.06
C ASN A 40 4.65 14.13 -6.72
N GLY A 41 4.05 12.96 -6.53
CA GLY A 41 4.22 12.15 -5.33
C GLY A 41 5.03 10.90 -5.63
N TYR A 42 6.00 10.58 -4.78
CA TYR A 42 6.65 9.29 -4.75
C TYR A 42 6.22 8.56 -3.49
N SER A 43 5.86 7.29 -3.63
CA SER A 43 5.57 6.41 -2.51
C SER A 43 6.57 5.27 -2.54
N ALA A 44 7.26 5.01 -1.44
CA ALA A 44 8.12 3.85 -1.28
C ALA A 44 7.62 3.02 -0.11
N GLU A 45 7.45 1.72 -0.31
CA GLU A 45 6.91 0.77 0.65
C GLU A 45 7.86 -0.41 0.77
N ALA A 46 8.14 -0.86 1.98
CA ALA A 46 8.91 -2.05 2.23
C ALA A 46 8.32 -2.83 3.40
N GLY A 47 8.33 -4.14 3.31
CA GLY A 47 7.68 -4.99 4.29
C GLY A 47 7.96 -6.45 4.11
N ILE A 48 7.26 -7.24 4.92
CA ILE A 48 7.25 -8.68 4.87
C ILE A 48 5.82 -9.18 4.72
N ARG A 49 5.65 -10.26 3.98
CA ARG A 49 4.42 -11.03 3.88
C ARG A 49 4.73 -12.43 4.37
N THR A 50 3.93 -12.94 5.30
CA THR A 50 4.05 -14.30 5.80
C THR A 50 2.79 -15.09 5.48
N ALA A 51 2.93 -16.17 4.71
CA ALA A 51 1.86 -17.11 4.41
C ALA A 51 1.93 -18.31 5.38
N PHE A 52 1.04 -18.35 6.36
CA PHE A 52 0.85 -19.51 7.23
C PHE A 52 0.06 -20.61 6.50
N GLY A 53 0.81 -21.47 5.79
CA GLY A 53 0.24 -22.59 5.04
C GLY A 53 -0.62 -22.13 3.85
N GLN A 54 -1.62 -22.93 3.47
CA GLN A 54 -2.53 -22.61 2.36
C GLN A 54 -3.73 -21.75 2.78
N HIS A 55 -3.86 -21.46 4.08
CA HIS A 55 -5.10 -20.97 4.67
C HIS A 55 -4.99 -19.58 5.30
N ALA A 56 -3.81 -19.09 5.68
CA ALA A 56 -3.68 -17.77 6.28
C ALA A 56 -2.48 -17.03 5.73
N GLU A 57 -2.62 -15.75 5.48
CA GLU A 57 -1.59 -14.89 4.91
C GLU A 57 -1.65 -13.58 5.68
N VAL A 58 -0.53 -13.11 6.18
CA VAL A 58 -0.42 -11.81 6.84
C VAL A 58 0.65 -11.01 6.13
N TYR A 59 0.55 -9.70 6.17
CA TYR A 59 1.57 -8.82 5.65
C TYR A 59 1.70 -7.59 6.54
N ALA A 60 2.94 -7.15 6.73
CA ALA A 60 3.28 -5.95 7.45
C ALA A 60 4.22 -5.16 6.55
N MET A 61 3.77 -4.00 6.11
CA MET A 61 4.49 -3.09 5.23
C MET A 61 4.57 -1.74 5.92
N ALA A 62 5.69 -1.06 5.76
CA ALA A 62 5.84 0.34 6.11
C ALA A 62 6.17 1.10 4.84
N GLY A 63 5.44 2.17 4.61
CA GLY A 63 5.62 3.05 3.48
C GLY A 63 5.92 4.47 3.90
N TYR A 64 6.44 5.21 2.94
CA TYR A 64 6.71 6.62 3.01
C TYR A 64 6.23 7.26 1.71
N GLU A 65 5.33 8.23 1.82
CA GLU A 65 4.89 9.05 0.69
C GLU A 65 5.54 10.42 0.80
N ASP A 66 6.38 10.76 -0.17
CA ASP A 66 6.93 12.08 -0.34
C ASP A 66 6.16 12.81 -1.44
N TYR A 67 5.34 13.79 -1.04
CA TYR A 67 4.67 14.67 -1.98
C TYR A 67 5.57 15.87 -2.26
N SER A 68 6.40 15.77 -3.30
CA SER A 68 7.28 16.86 -3.66
C SER A 68 6.46 18.00 -4.27
N LYS A 69 6.38 19.14 -3.59
CA LYS A 69 5.85 20.38 -4.17
C LYS A 69 6.90 21.47 -4.31
N LYS A 70 7.12 21.89 -5.55
CA LYS A 70 7.72 23.19 -5.88
C LYS A 70 6.74 24.32 -5.50
N HIS A 71 6.90 24.89 -4.30
CA HIS A 71 6.61 26.29 -3.92
C HIS A 71 6.71 26.46 -2.39
N GLY A 72 7.90 26.28 -1.81
CA GLY A 72 8.21 26.78 -0.45
C GLY A 72 7.39 26.24 0.74
N ILE A 73 6.51 25.26 0.54
CA ILE A 73 5.78 24.57 1.62
C ILE A 73 6.21 23.12 1.53
N ASN A 74 6.88 22.66 2.58
CA ASN A 74 7.40 21.31 2.74
C ASN A 74 6.26 20.46 3.35
N PRO A 75 5.44 19.73 2.57
CA PRO A 75 4.63 18.68 3.18
C PRO A 75 5.61 17.62 3.66
N ASP A 76 5.85 17.59 4.97
CA ASP A 76 6.58 16.54 5.66
C ASP A 76 6.16 15.18 5.10
N GLY A 77 7.12 14.40 4.61
CA GLY A 77 6.76 13.13 4.01
C GLY A 77 6.12 12.20 5.05
N GLN A 78 5.08 11.52 4.58
CA GLN A 78 4.14 10.84 5.45
C GLN A 78 4.56 9.37 5.51
N PHE A 79 5.09 8.97 6.65
CA PHE A 79 5.24 7.56 6.97
C PHE A 79 3.87 6.96 7.25
N TYR A 80 3.59 5.81 6.65
CA TYR A 80 2.40 5.03 6.93
C TYR A 80 2.78 3.57 7.16
N GLY A 81 2.17 2.94 8.15
CA GLY A 81 2.23 1.50 8.35
C GLY A 81 1.00 0.87 7.72
N ARG A 82 1.17 -0.19 6.94
CA ARG A 82 0.07 -1.05 6.50
C ARG A 82 0.27 -2.45 7.03
N LEU A 83 -0.65 -2.91 7.84
CA LEU A 83 -0.67 -4.27 8.32
C LEU A 83 -1.97 -4.91 7.88
N GLY A 84 -1.94 -6.12 7.36
CA GLY A 84 -3.14 -6.83 6.99
C GLY A 84 -2.93 -8.30 6.92
N GLY A 85 -3.99 -9.00 6.57
CA GLY A 85 -3.94 -10.41 6.30
C GLY A 85 -5.23 -10.89 5.66
N GLN A 86 -5.17 -12.08 5.11
CA GLN A 86 -6.34 -12.84 4.75
C GLN A 86 -6.28 -14.24 5.34
N VAL A 87 -7.45 -14.75 5.70
CA VAL A 87 -7.64 -16.14 6.09
C VAL A 87 -8.62 -16.74 5.08
N LYS A 88 -8.17 -17.75 4.34
CA LYS A 88 -8.97 -18.63 3.51
C LYS A 88 -9.58 -19.70 4.41
N LEU A 89 -10.89 -19.62 4.63
CA LEU A 89 -11.65 -20.59 5.40
C LEU A 89 -11.93 -21.85 4.56
N ASN A 90 -12.27 -21.66 3.28
CA ASN A 90 -12.54 -22.71 2.30
C ASN A 90 -12.00 -22.31 0.92
N GLN A 91 -12.01 -23.24 -0.06
CA GLN A 91 -11.64 -22.94 -1.45
C GLN A 91 -12.43 -21.77 -2.05
N ASN A 92 -13.67 -21.54 -1.58
CA ASN A 92 -14.55 -20.50 -2.11
C ASN A 92 -14.63 -19.24 -1.25
N TRP A 93 -14.23 -19.31 0.03
CA TRP A 93 -14.44 -18.24 1.00
C TRP A 93 -13.15 -17.89 1.75
N GLY A 94 -12.79 -16.61 1.71
CA GLY A 94 -11.78 -16.03 2.57
C GLY A 94 -12.28 -14.75 3.22
N ILE A 95 -11.63 -14.35 4.29
CA ILE A 95 -11.80 -13.05 4.93
C ILE A 95 -10.47 -12.34 4.77
N ASN A 96 -10.50 -11.09 4.30
CA ASN A 96 -9.35 -10.22 4.32
C ASN A 96 -9.62 -9.06 5.27
N GLY A 97 -8.58 -8.64 5.99
CA GLY A 97 -8.61 -7.46 6.82
C GLY A 97 -7.27 -6.76 6.72
N ASP A 98 -7.29 -5.45 6.51
CA ASP A 98 -6.09 -4.63 6.51
C ASP A 98 -6.33 -3.32 7.24
N ILE A 99 -5.29 -2.84 7.90
CA ILE A 99 -5.24 -1.58 8.62
C ILE A 99 -4.07 -0.77 8.06
N LYS A 100 -4.38 0.44 7.60
CA LYS A 100 -3.42 1.47 7.25
C LYS A 100 -3.41 2.49 8.40
N MET A 101 -2.24 2.75 8.95
CA MET A 101 -2.02 3.78 9.97
C MET A 101 -1.08 4.82 9.37
N ASP A 102 -1.62 6.00 9.09
CA ASP A 102 -0.83 7.15 8.67
C ASP A 102 -0.33 7.94 9.89
N ARG A 103 0.83 8.61 9.78
CA ARG A 103 1.44 9.38 10.88
C ARG A 103 0.56 10.51 11.41
N HIS A 104 -0.39 10.99 10.60
CA HIS A 104 -1.37 12.01 10.99
C HIS A 104 -2.50 11.50 11.90
N GLY A 105 -2.53 10.20 12.23
CA GLY A 105 -3.49 9.62 13.16
C GLY A 105 -4.73 9.03 12.49
N ASP A 106 -4.87 9.17 11.18
CA ASP A 106 -5.86 8.46 10.39
C ASP A 106 -5.51 6.96 10.36
N LYS A 107 -6.40 6.18 10.99
CA LYS A 107 -6.35 4.72 11.02
C LYS A 107 -7.49 4.21 10.16
N GLU A 108 -7.18 3.91 8.92
CA GLU A 108 -8.15 3.29 8.03
C GLU A 108 -8.05 1.78 8.20
N TRP A 109 -9.16 1.13 8.52
CA TRP A 109 -9.23 -0.33 8.60
C TRP A 109 -10.33 -0.80 7.66
N SER A 110 -10.00 -1.80 6.87
CA SER A 110 -10.88 -2.45 5.93
C SER A 110 -11.00 -3.90 6.32
N VAL A 111 -12.23 -4.42 6.32
CA VAL A 111 -12.50 -5.84 6.46
C VAL A 111 -13.50 -6.24 5.40
N GLY A 112 -13.18 -7.29 4.67
CA GLY A 112 -13.98 -7.74 3.54
C GLY A 112 -14.02 -9.26 3.45
N PRO A 113 -15.19 -9.87 3.24
CA PRO A 113 -15.24 -11.22 2.73
C PRO A 113 -14.76 -11.22 1.28
N ARG A 114 -13.95 -12.21 0.92
CA ARG A 114 -13.56 -12.52 -0.46
C ARG A 114 -14.21 -13.85 -0.84
N PHE A 115 -15.15 -13.79 -1.78
CA PHE A 115 -15.69 -14.95 -2.46
C PHE A 115 -14.95 -15.17 -3.78
N SER A 116 -14.58 -16.40 -4.10
CA SER A 116 -14.02 -16.77 -5.41
C SER A 116 -14.70 -18.06 -5.87
N TRP A 117 -15.21 -18.05 -7.11
CA TRP A 117 -15.90 -19.16 -7.75
C TRP A 117 -15.01 -19.77 -8.82
#